data_AF-A0A7S2U3G4-F1
#
_entry.id   AF-A0A7S2U3G4-F1
#
_cell.length_a   1.000
_cell.length_b   1.000
_cell.length_c   1.000
_cell.angle_alpha   90.00
_cell.angle_beta   90.00
_cell.angle_gamma   90.00
#
_symmetry.space_group_name_H-M   'P 1'
#
loop_
_entity.id
_entity.type
_entity.pdbx_description
1 polymer ?
#
loop_
_entity_poly.entity_id
_entity_poly.type
_entity_poly.pdbx_seq_one_letter_code
_entity_poly.pdbx_strand_id
1 'polypeptide(L)'
;SAVQLECESDTQLASPASSGNRRRHGLRARIPGIRAQHYATENKNSIMKLGSPPSSSAVAMVLSGFVGVGAFLYYERCKRLELEEKVAALSRVKAGSEKKKPEKGGSVAYPPGVKAVIMVSGESSQVGKSSVCLGLLGSILEQGLATPHQVAYIKPATQCEKPTLISKFCRSKGVQSVPIGPVVYFSGFTRSFVEGSQGTSEQWLDKIYQAVYTLSQGKKYVIVDGVGYPSVGSICGLSNAHIANKLSSPVLLVGKRGVGDAVDSTNRNIAYFESLGVTVLGSVFNRLSDKGYYAIDKCKKTVSTFFQKFKPEHSVYGFIPEAKELIGANEKPTKPSSEDRAPGKAKVALKASDDVKMDADDEGKASIFIKLFSEHVDLKSLLTHAENSFQGNASSNSFSPPPPAAPPVVAQAPSAEKVTPDSREEIERQAKSAGAKGG
;
A
#
# COMPACT_ATOMS: atom_id res chain seq x y z
N SER A 1 -7.67 -21.33 29.57
CA SER A 1 -9.11 -21.32 29.23
C SER A 1 -9.25 -21.37 27.72
N ALA A 2 -9.83 -22.48 27.25
CA ALA A 2 -10.13 -22.75 25.85
C ALA A 2 -11.23 -21.80 25.33
N VAL A 3 -11.21 -21.51 24.04
CA VAL A 3 -12.41 -21.11 23.29
C VAL A 3 -12.45 -21.98 22.02
N GLN A 4 -13.30 -23.00 22.09
CA GLN A 4 -13.83 -23.72 20.93
C GLN A 4 -14.71 -22.76 20.12
N LEU A 5 -14.60 -22.78 18.81
CA LEU A 5 -15.64 -22.30 17.91
C LEU A 5 -16.23 -23.53 17.20
N GLU A 6 -17.39 -23.95 17.70
CA GLU A 6 -18.27 -24.89 17.01
C GLU A 6 -18.94 -24.19 15.81
N CYS A 7 -19.07 -24.95 14.73
CA CYS A 7 -19.69 -24.54 13.50
C CYS A 7 -21.10 -25.15 13.48
N GLU A 8 -22.12 -24.36 13.77
CA GLU A 8 -23.51 -24.78 13.64
C GLU A 8 -23.96 -24.73 12.18
N SER A 9 -24.65 -25.79 11.78
CA SER A 9 -25.17 -26.05 10.44
C SER A 9 -26.68 -25.91 10.48
N ASP A 10 -27.21 -24.82 9.93
CA ASP A 10 -28.65 -24.68 9.75
C ASP A 10 -29.10 -25.42 8.50
N THR A 11 -29.77 -26.55 8.75
CA THR A 11 -30.49 -27.35 7.78
C THR A 11 -31.95 -26.96 7.88
N GLN A 12 -32.52 -26.27 6.87
CA GLN A 12 -33.97 -26.16 6.73
C GLN A 12 -34.46 -27.01 5.56
N LEU A 13 -35.29 -27.98 5.95
CA LEU A 13 -36.09 -28.88 5.14
C LEU A 13 -37.10 -28.12 4.28
N ALA A 14 -37.13 -28.43 2.98
CA ALA A 14 -38.35 -28.38 2.19
C ALA A 14 -38.29 -29.46 1.11
N SER A 15 -39.13 -30.49 1.27
CA SER A 15 -39.60 -31.39 0.21
C SER A 15 -41.02 -30.91 -0.19
N PRO A 16 -41.55 -31.20 -1.40
CA PRO A 16 -41.97 -32.56 -1.74
C PRO A 16 -41.76 -33.02 -3.20
N ALA A 17 -41.55 -34.34 -3.32
CA ALA A 17 -42.04 -35.28 -4.33
C ALA A 17 -42.31 -34.83 -5.79
N SER A 18 -41.64 -35.46 -6.76
CA SER A 18 -42.19 -36.64 -7.47
C SER A 18 -41.27 -37.15 -8.61
N SER A 19 -41.19 -38.48 -8.65
CA SER A 19 -40.82 -39.41 -9.74
C SER A 19 -40.35 -38.87 -11.10
N GLY A 20 -39.20 -39.35 -11.59
CA GLY A 20 -38.79 -39.11 -12.98
C GLY A 20 -37.44 -39.70 -13.39
N ASN A 21 -37.35 -41.02 -13.41
CA ASN A 21 -36.33 -41.86 -14.01
C ASN A 21 -35.61 -41.27 -15.26
N ARG A 22 -34.27 -41.08 -15.25
CA ARG A 22 -33.33 -41.55 -16.31
C ARG A 22 -31.89 -41.01 -16.20
N ARG A 23 -30.97 -41.96 -16.37
CA ARG A 23 -29.66 -41.92 -17.06
C ARG A 23 -28.45 -41.28 -16.38
N ARG A 24 -27.68 -42.20 -15.79
CA ARG A 24 -26.21 -42.18 -15.63
C ARG A 24 -25.51 -41.68 -16.90
N HIS A 25 -24.68 -40.65 -16.76
CA HIS A 25 -23.46 -40.50 -17.55
C HIS A 25 -22.28 -40.33 -16.58
N GLY A 26 -21.54 -41.42 -16.38
CA GLY A 26 -20.24 -41.37 -15.73
C GLY A 26 -19.20 -40.97 -16.76
N LEU A 27 -18.46 -39.90 -16.51
CA LEU A 27 -17.15 -39.70 -17.10
C LEU A 27 -16.10 -40.21 -16.11
N ARG A 28 -15.59 -41.42 -16.41
CA ARG A 28 -14.33 -41.95 -15.87
C ARG A 28 -13.18 -41.21 -16.56
N ALA A 29 -12.39 -40.43 -15.83
CA ALA A 29 -11.01 -40.17 -16.22
C ALA A 29 -10.12 -41.27 -15.62
N ARG A 30 -9.55 -42.11 -16.50
CA ARG A 30 -8.52 -43.10 -16.18
C ARG A 30 -7.18 -42.39 -15.98
N ILE A 31 -6.52 -42.63 -14.86
CA ILE A 31 -5.06 -42.49 -14.73
C ILE A 31 -4.49 -43.93 -14.71
N PRO A 32 -3.50 -44.27 -15.56
CA PRO A 32 -2.94 -45.61 -15.59
C PRO A 32 -1.83 -45.80 -14.53
N GLY A 33 -1.93 -46.92 -13.81
CA GLY A 33 -0.81 -47.83 -13.56
C GLY A 33 0.20 -47.46 -12.47
N ILE A 34 0.02 -48.02 -11.26
CA ILE A 34 1.11 -48.64 -10.50
C ILE A 34 0.56 -49.94 -9.87
N ARG A 35 1.09 -51.08 -10.32
CA ARG A 35 0.93 -52.39 -9.68
C ARG A 35 1.76 -52.40 -8.40
N ALA A 36 1.13 -52.56 -7.24
CA ALA A 36 1.82 -52.99 -6.03
C ALA A 36 1.86 -54.52 -6.03
N GLN A 37 2.96 -55.12 -6.51
CA GLN A 37 3.29 -56.52 -6.30
C GLN A 37 4.49 -56.61 -5.36
N HIS A 38 4.35 -57.48 -4.36
CA HIS A 38 5.36 -58.17 -3.55
C HIS A 38 6.36 -57.35 -2.74
N TYR A 39 6.20 -57.39 -1.41
CA TYR A 39 7.28 -57.68 -0.45
C TYR A 39 6.64 -58.25 0.83
N ALA A 40 6.48 -59.56 0.88
CA ALA A 40 6.09 -60.28 2.10
C ALA A 40 6.62 -61.71 2.02
N THR A 41 7.89 -61.91 2.39
CA THR A 41 8.42 -63.15 2.96
C THR A 41 9.91 -62.97 3.25
N GLU A 42 10.28 -63.28 4.50
CA GLU A 42 11.60 -63.68 5.02
C GLU A 42 12.02 -62.86 6.26
N ASN A 43 11.50 -63.26 7.42
CA ASN A 43 12.34 -63.62 8.57
C ASN A 43 11.49 -64.29 9.67
N LYS A 44 11.26 -65.60 9.51
CA LYS A 44 10.93 -66.50 10.62
C LYS A 44 12.18 -67.34 10.85
N ASN A 45 12.95 -67.00 11.88
CA ASN A 45 13.73 -67.93 12.71
C ASN A 45 14.78 -67.17 13.53
N SER A 46 14.37 -66.64 14.66
CA SER A 46 15.15 -66.64 15.91
C SER A 46 14.25 -66.11 17.02
N ILE A 47 14.48 -66.59 18.23
CA ILE A 47 13.69 -66.34 19.46
C ILE A 47 12.52 -67.33 19.65
N MET A 48 12.89 -68.61 19.80
CA MET A 48 12.26 -69.47 20.79
C MET A 48 13.31 -69.78 21.86
N LYS A 49 13.14 -69.21 23.06
CA LYS A 49 13.49 -69.78 24.39
C LYS A 49 13.49 -68.66 25.44
N LEU A 50 12.40 -68.58 26.21
CA LEU A 50 12.34 -68.43 27.67
C LEU A 50 10.95 -67.92 28.10
N GLY A 51 10.25 -68.74 28.90
CA GLY A 51 9.26 -68.28 29.89
C GLY A 51 7.84 -67.93 29.38
N SER A 52 6.85 -68.36 30.17
CA SER A 52 5.40 -68.15 30.05
C SER A 52 4.95 -66.69 29.81
N PRO A 53 3.74 -66.44 29.27
CA PRO A 53 3.37 -65.14 28.72
C PRO A 53 2.89 -64.14 29.80
N PRO A 54 3.24 -62.85 29.72
CA PRO A 54 2.43 -61.81 30.33
C PRO A 54 1.30 -61.40 29.37
N SER A 55 0.21 -60.93 29.96
CA SER A 55 -1.06 -60.58 29.32
C SER A 55 -0.92 -59.63 28.11
N SER A 56 -1.57 -60.03 27.02
CA SER A 56 -1.76 -59.27 25.79
C SER A 56 -2.60 -58.02 26.04
N SER A 57 -1.96 -56.86 26.12
CA SER A 57 -2.61 -55.54 25.93
C SER A 57 -1.57 -54.43 25.68
N ALA A 58 -0.43 -54.45 26.36
CA ALA A 58 0.55 -53.35 26.29
C ALA A 58 1.46 -53.38 25.04
N VAL A 59 1.83 -54.57 24.54
CA VAL A 59 2.77 -54.69 23.40
C VAL A 59 2.12 -54.33 22.05
N ALA A 60 0.80 -54.51 21.93
CA ALA A 60 0.05 -54.13 20.72
C ALA A 60 -0.15 -52.60 20.60
N MET A 61 -0.20 -51.87 21.72
CA MET A 61 -0.34 -50.40 21.72
C MET A 61 0.97 -49.67 21.40
N VAL A 62 2.13 -50.26 21.74
CA VAL A 62 3.42 -49.66 21.39
C VAL A 62 3.73 -49.86 19.90
N LEU A 63 3.36 -51.01 19.32
CA LEU A 63 3.58 -51.28 17.89
C LEU A 63 2.64 -50.51 16.96
N SER A 64 1.41 -50.18 17.38
CA SER A 64 0.48 -49.36 16.57
C SER A 64 0.84 -47.86 16.55
N GLY A 65 1.42 -47.34 17.65
CA GLY A 65 1.90 -45.95 17.72
C GLY A 65 3.11 -45.67 16.81
N PHE A 66 4.05 -46.62 16.72
CA PHE A 66 5.23 -46.48 15.84
C PHE A 66 4.90 -46.58 14.34
N VAL A 67 3.89 -47.39 13.97
CA VAL A 67 3.42 -47.48 12.57
C VAL A 67 2.69 -46.20 12.15
N GLY A 68 1.92 -45.57 13.06
CA GLY A 68 1.24 -44.30 12.80
C GLY A 68 2.19 -43.12 12.61
N VAL A 69 3.22 -42.99 13.46
CA VAL A 69 4.24 -41.94 13.32
C VAL A 69 5.11 -42.18 12.09
N GLY A 70 5.48 -43.44 11.81
CA GLY A 70 6.22 -43.80 10.60
C GLY A 70 5.44 -43.49 9.31
N ALA A 71 4.14 -43.81 9.27
CA ALA A 71 3.28 -43.50 8.14
C ALA A 71 3.05 -41.98 7.97
N PHE A 72 2.93 -41.24 9.07
CA PHE A 72 2.80 -39.78 9.04
C PHE A 72 4.08 -39.09 8.55
N LEU A 73 5.25 -39.52 9.04
CA LEU A 73 6.55 -39.01 8.59
C LEU A 73 6.83 -39.40 7.13
N TYR A 74 6.40 -40.59 6.70
CA TYR A 74 6.49 -41.01 5.31
C TYR A 74 5.57 -40.19 4.40
N TYR A 75 4.34 -39.91 4.85
CA TYR A 75 3.39 -39.06 4.15
C TYR A 75 3.89 -37.61 4.01
N GLU A 76 4.38 -37.00 5.10
CA GLU A 76 4.98 -35.66 5.07
C GLU A 76 6.23 -35.61 4.20
N ARG A 77 7.06 -36.68 4.20
CA ARG A 77 8.21 -36.78 3.31
C ARG A 77 7.80 -36.90 1.84
N CYS A 78 6.77 -37.69 1.51
CA CYS A 78 6.23 -37.76 0.16
C CYS A 78 5.65 -36.42 -0.30
N LYS A 79 4.92 -35.74 0.58
CA LYS A 79 4.34 -34.41 0.32
C LYS A 79 5.43 -33.35 0.10
N ARG A 80 6.53 -33.44 0.85
CA ARG A 80 7.71 -32.58 0.69
C ARG A 80 8.43 -32.83 -0.65
N LEU A 81 8.61 -34.10 -1.03
CA LEU A 81 9.21 -34.47 -2.32
C LEU A 81 8.33 -34.01 -3.50
N GLU A 82 7.00 -34.13 -3.38
CA GLU A 82 6.06 -33.63 -4.39
C GLU A 82 6.08 -32.10 -4.48
N LEU A 83 6.29 -31.41 -3.36
CA LEU A 83 6.47 -29.95 -3.33
C LEU A 83 7.81 -29.54 -3.96
N GLU A 84 8.89 -30.28 -3.66
CA GLU A 84 10.22 -30.06 -4.22
C GLU A 84 10.23 -30.31 -5.73
N GLU A 85 9.50 -31.32 -6.22
CA GLU A 85 9.33 -31.59 -7.64
C GLU A 85 8.51 -30.50 -8.33
N LYS A 86 7.43 -29.99 -7.70
CA LYS A 86 6.65 -28.84 -8.20
C LYS A 86 7.49 -27.55 -8.23
N VAL A 87 8.32 -27.31 -7.22
CA VAL A 87 9.26 -26.18 -7.16
C VAL A 87 10.37 -26.33 -8.21
N ALA A 88 10.89 -27.53 -8.43
CA ALA A 88 11.87 -27.82 -9.46
C ALA A 88 11.26 -27.69 -10.87
N ALA A 89 10.01 -28.10 -11.08
CA ALA A 89 9.28 -27.93 -12.32
C ALA A 89 9.02 -26.44 -12.61
N LEU A 90 8.61 -25.65 -11.62
CA LEU A 90 8.50 -24.18 -11.71
C LEU A 90 9.85 -23.52 -12.04
N SER A 91 10.94 -24.07 -11.52
CA SER A 91 12.31 -23.60 -11.81
C SER A 91 12.76 -23.95 -13.23
N ARG A 92 12.34 -25.10 -13.77
CA ARG A 92 12.61 -25.53 -15.15
C ARG A 92 11.78 -24.77 -16.18
N VAL A 93 10.52 -24.43 -15.88
CA VAL A 93 9.70 -23.51 -16.71
C VAL A 93 10.32 -22.11 -16.79
N LYS A 94 10.99 -21.66 -15.72
CA LYS A 94 11.79 -20.42 -15.72
C LYS A 94 13.12 -20.52 -16.49
N ALA A 95 13.61 -21.74 -16.75
CA ALA A 95 14.87 -22.00 -17.46
C ALA A 95 14.69 -22.34 -18.95
N GLY A 96 13.52 -22.85 -19.35
CA GLY A 96 13.21 -23.23 -20.74
C GLY A 96 12.54 -22.15 -21.59
N SER A 97 12.26 -20.97 -21.03
CA SER A 97 12.05 -19.78 -21.84
C SER A 97 13.41 -19.19 -22.16
N GLU A 98 13.80 -19.17 -23.44
CA GLU A 98 14.83 -18.25 -23.92
C GLU A 98 14.37 -16.83 -23.55
N LYS A 99 14.78 -16.39 -22.37
CA LYS A 99 14.65 -15.03 -21.93
C LYS A 99 15.51 -14.23 -22.89
N LYS A 100 14.88 -13.42 -23.75
CA LYS A 100 15.43 -12.09 -23.99
C LYS A 100 15.78 -11.55 -22.60
N LYS A 101 17.08 -11.38 -22.37
CA LYS A 101 17.64 -10.76 -21.17
C LYS A 101 16.73 -9.57 -20.84
N PRO A 102 16.17 -9.47 -19.63
CA PRO A 102 15.35 -8.31 -19.31
C PRO A 102 16.24 -7.10 -19.57
N GLU A 103 15.83 -6.23 -20.50
CA GLU A 103 16.49 -4.95 -20.68
C GLU A 103 16.52 -4.32 -19.29
N LYS A 104 17.72 -4.03 -18.81
CA LYS A 104 17.91 -3.25 -17.59
C LYS A 104 16.98 -2.06 -17.70
N GLY A 105 16.08 -1.88 -16.72
CA GLY A 105 15.09 -0.81 -16.72
C GLY A 105 15.74 0.48 -17.17
N GLY A 106 15.40 0.89 -18.40
CA GLY A 106 15.92 2.11 -18.99
C GLY A 106 15.48 3.28 -18.13
N SER A 107 16.33 4.30 -18.02
CA SER A 107 15.94 5.57 -17.43
C SER A 107 14.63 6.04 -18.08
N VAL A 108 13.70 6.48 -17.23
CA VAL A 108 12.41 7.00 -17.69
C VAL A 108 12.67 8.38 -18.32
N ALA A 109 12.73 8.43 -19.65
CA ALA A 109 12.92 9.68 -20.38
C ALA A 109 11.56 10.34 -20.64
N TYR A 110 11.28 11.43 -19.94
CA TYR A 110 10.10 12.27 -20.20
C TYR A 110 10.31 13.21 -21.40
N PRO A 111 9.22 13.72 -22.00
CA PRO A 111 9.33 14.67 -23.11
C PRO A 111 10.14 15.91 -22.74
N PRO A 112 10.84 16.54 -23.70
CA PRO A 112 11.55 17.79 -23.45
C PRO A 112 10.63 18.86 -22.85
N GLY A 113 11.14 19.61 -21.87
CA GLY A 113 10.42 20.70 -21.22
C GLY A 113 9.65 20.32 -19.95
N VAL A 114 9.50 19.03 -19.65
CA VAL A 114 8.99 18.59 -18.35
C VAL A 114 10.05 18.88 -17.27
N LYS A 115 9.73 19.81 -16.38
CA LYS A 115 10.60 20.23 -15.28
C LYS A 115 10.45 19.31 -14.07
N ALA A 116 9.22 18.89 -13.76
CA ALA A 116 8.97 17.90 -12.71
C ALA A 116 7.64 17.15 -12.90
N VAL A 117 7.66 15.86 -12.56
CA VAL A 117 6.46 15.08 -12.21
C VAL A 117 6.47 14.94 -10.70
N ILE A 118 5.44 15.43 -10.02
CA ILE A 118 5.41 15.52 -8.55
C ILE A 118 4.27 14.67 -8.01
N MET A 119 4.61 13.68 -7.21
CA MET A 119 3.65 12.82 -6.53
C MET A 119 3.27 13.43 -5.19
N VAL A 120 1.99 13.68 -4.98
CA VAL A 120 1.46 14.10 -3.67
C VAL A 120 0.89 12.88 -2.97
N SER A 121 1.56 12.45 -1.90
CA SER A 121 1.11 11.36 -1.02
C SER A 121 0.86 11.89 0.38
N GLY A 122 0.34 11.09 1.29
CA GLY A 122 0.02 11.54 2.64
C GLY A 122 -0.38 10.40 3.54
N GLU A 123 -0.39 10.64 4.85
CA GLU A 123 -0.49 9.59 5.86
C GLU A 123 -1.80 8.79 5.81
N SER A 124 -2.92 9.39 5.43
CA SER A 124 -4.22 8.72 5.42
C SER A 124 -5.12 9.22 4.29
N SER A 125 -6.17 8.47 4.05
CA SER A 125 -7.37 8.99 3.39
C SER A 125 -7.85 10.23 4.16
N GLN A 126 -8.14 11.31 3.44
CA GLN A 126 -8.68 12.58 3.99
C GLN A 126 -7.69 13.53 4.70
N VAL A 127 -6.38 13.26 4.69
CA VAL A 127 -5.36 14.25 5.15
C VAL A 127 -5.30 15.53 4.26
N GLY A 128 -5.99 15.50 3.11
CA GLY A 128 -6.11 16.64 2.19
C GLY A 128 -5.15 16.64 1.01
N LYS A 129 -4.67 15.46 0.55
CA LYS A 129 -3.82 15.32 -0.65
C LYS A 129 -4.37 16.05 -1.88
N SER A 130 -5.64 15.81 -2.23
CA SER A 130 -6.27 16.47 -3.39
C SER A 130 -6.44 17.98 -3.21
N SER A 131 -6.63 18.45 -1.97
CA SER A 131 -6.62 19.89 -1.65
C SER A 131 -5.21 20.46 -1.82
N VAL A 132 -4.18 19.78 -1.33
CA VAL A 132 -2.78 20.17 -1.54
C VAL A 132 -2.40 20.17 -3.02
N CYS A 133 -2.89 19.21 -3.82
CA CYS A 133 -2.74 19.24 -5.27
C CYS A 133 -3.40 20.51 -5.87
N LEU A 134 -4.56 20.92 -5.35
CA LEU A 134 -5.29 22.11 -5.82
C LEU A 134 -4.52 23.38 -5.45
N GLY A 135 -4.05 23.48 -4.21
CA GLY A 135 -3.23 24.60 -3.74
C GLY A 135 -1.94 24.73 -4.52
N LEU A 136 -1.23 23.61 -4.74
CA LEU A 136 0.00 23.57 -5.54
C LEU A 136 -0.24 24.02 -6.98
N LEU A 137 -1.21 23.39 -7.67
CA LEU A 137 -1.55 23.71 -9.05
C LEU A 137 -2.05 25.15 -9.20
N GLY A 138 -2.97 25.57 -8.32
CA GLY A 138 -3.53 26.92 -8.34
C GLY A 138 -2.48 28.00 -8.09
N SER A 139 -1.59 27.80 -7.12
CA SER A 139 -0.53 28.77 -6.82
C SER A 139 0.49 28.87 -7.95
N ILE A 140 0.81 27.76 -8.64
CA ILE A 140 1.64 27.79 -9.86
C ILE A 140 1.02 28.69 -10.94
N LEU A 141 -0.30 28.61 -11.11
CA LEU A 141 -1.03 29.41 -12.10
C LEU A 141 -1.14 30.89 -11.68
N GLU A 142 -1.53 31.17 -10.44
CA GLU A 142 -1.71 32.52 -9.92
C GLU A 142 -0.41 33.32 -9.87
N GLN A 143 0.72 32.66 -9.59
CA GLN A 143 2.04 33.29 -9.60
C GLN A 143 2.68 33.36 -11.00
N GLY A 144 1.99 32.91 -12.05
CA GLY A 144 2.48 32.99 -13.43
C GLY A 144 3.67 32.07 -13.73
N LEU A 145 3.94 31.06 -12.90
CA LEU A 145 5.07 30.14 -13.06
C LEU A 145 4.86 29.19 -14.25
N ALA A 146 3.60 28.88 -14.56
CA ALA A 146 3.20 28.16 -15.75
C ALA A 146 1.78 28.58 -16.18
N THR A 147 1.48 28.45 -17.47
CA THR A 147 0.10 28.63 -17.98
C THR A 147 -0.71 27.35 -17.80
N PRO A 148 -2.06 27.39 -17.88
CA PRO A 148 -2.89 26.18 -17.80
C PRO A 148 -2.50 25.07 -18.78
N HIS A 149 -2.01 25.43 -19.97
CA HIS A 149 -1.56 24.45 -20.97
C HIS A 149 -0.21 23.81 -20.62
N GLN A 150 0.58 24.45 -19.76
CA GLN A 150 1.90 23.98 -19.30
C GLN A 150 1.83 23.15 -18.01
N VAL A 151 0.64 22.91 -17.46
CA VAL A 151 0.47 22.07 -16.27
C VAL A 151 -0.54 20.96 -16.55
N ALA A 152 -0.46 19.89 -15.78
CA ALA A 152 -1.43 18.81 -15.83
C ALA A 152 -1.64 18.14 -14.47
N TYR A 153 -2.78 17.48 -14.31
CA TYR A 153 -3.15 16.75 -13.11
C TYR A 153 -3.60 15.32 -13.45
N ILE A 154 -3.19 14.34 -12.65
CA ILE A 154 -3.64 12.95 -12.80
C ILE A 154 -3.79 12.28 -11.45
N LYS A 155 -4.85 11.47 -11.31
CA LYS A 155 -5.04 10.56 -10.20
C LYS A 155 -4.92 9.12 -10.71
N PRO A 156 -3.70 8.53 -10.72
CA PRO A 156 -3.43 7.29 -11.45
C PRO A 156 -4.18 6.07 -10.89
N ALA A 157 -4.49 6.11 -9.60
CA ALA A 157 -5.28 5.09 -8.92
C ALA A 157 -6.38 5.74 -8.06
N THR A 158 -7.59 5.18 -8.08
CA THR A 158 -8.72 5.70 -7.29
C THR A 158 -9.69 4.61 -6.84
N GLN A 159 -10.43 4.88 -5.77
CA GLN A 159 -11.61 4.13 -5.34
C GLN A 159 -12.91 4.90 -5.60
N CYS A 160 -12.80 6.19 -5.94
CA CYS A 160 -13.92 7.10 -6.10
C CYS A 160 -13.89 7.70 -7.50
N GLU A 161 -15.00 7.60 -8.20
CA GLU A 161 -15.21 8.14 -9.55
C GLU A 161 -16.00 9.46 -9.52
N LYS A 162 -16.35 9.97 -8.34
CA LYS A 162 -17.07 11.24 -8.22
C LYS A 162 -16.13 12.42 -8.55
N PRO A 163 -16.61 13.45 -9.27
CA PRO A 163 -15.85 14.67 -9.47
C PRO A 163 -15.38 15.28 -8.15
N THR A 164 -14.10 15.62 -8.08
CA THR A 164 -13.47 16.31 -6.95
C THR A 164 -13.32 17.79 -7.25
N LEU A 165 -13.15 18.63 -6.22
CA LEU A 165 -12.95 20.07 -6.41
C LEU A 165 -11.79 20.39 -7.37
N ILE A 166 -10.67 19.67 -7.26
CA ILE A 166 -9.53 19.84 -8.18
C ILE A 166 -9.88 19.47 -9.63
N SER A 167 -10.70 18.43 -9.85
CA SER A 167 -11.11 18.06 -11.21
C SER A 167 -12.00 19.14 -11.85
N LYS A 168 -12.90 19.75 -11.05
CA LYS A 168 -13.73 20.89 -11.49
C LYS A 168 -12.87 22.13 -11.76
N PHE A 169 -11.90 22.41 -10.89
CA PHE A 169 -10.93 23.50 -11.06
C PHE A 169 -10.08 23.33 -12.32
N CYS A 170 -9.55 22.13 -12.58
CA CYS A 170 -8.76 21.89 -13.78
C CYS A 170 -9.58 22.19 -15.03
N ARG A 171 -10.83 21.74 -15.05
CA ARG A 171 -11.76 22.01 -16.16
C ARG A 171 -12.05 23.50 -16.33
N SER A 172 -12.36 24.22 -15.25
CA SER A 172 -12.69 25.65 -15.33
C SER A 172 -11.50 26.51 -15.79
N LYS A 173 -10.27 26.10 -15.46
CA LYS A 173 -9.04 26.78 -15.88
C LYS A 173 -8.45 26.29 -17.21
N GLY A 174 -9.03 25.26 -17.83
CA GLY A 174 -8.48 24.66 -19.05
C GLY A 174 -7.18 23.85 -18.84
N VAL A 175 -6.94 23.39 -17.61
CA VAL A 175 -5.85 22.47 -17.28
C VAL A 175 -6.23 21.05 -17.71
N GLN A 176 -5.36 20.41 -18.48
CA GLN A 176 -5.55 19.03 -18.89
C GLN A 176 -5.45 18.10 -17.67
N SER A 177 -6.44 17.24 -17.48
CA SER A 177 -6.50 16.39 -16.29
C SER A 177 -7.06 14.99 -16.55
N VAL A 178 -6.62 14.03 -15.76
CA VAL A 178 -7.09 12.64 -15.74
C VAL A 178 -7.52 12.29 -14.29
N PRO A 179 -8.73 12.68 -13.86
CA PRO A 179 -9.19 12.53 -12.48
C PRO A 179 -9.56 11.08 -12.11
N ILE A 180 -9.81 10.24 -13.12
CA ILE A 180 -9.98 8.80 -12.99
C ILE A 180 -8.89 8.16 -13.86
N GLY A 181 -7.77 7.80 -13.23
CA GLY A 181 -6.63 7.20 -13.92
C GLY A 181 -6.81 5.73 -14.27
N PRO A 182 -5.73 5.08 -14.75
CA PRO A 182 -5.80 3.72 -15.26
C PRO A 182 -6.28 2.67 -14.24
N VAL A 183 -6.05 2.89 -12.94
CA VAL A 183 -6.40 1.92 -11.89
C VAL A 183 -7.63 2.39 -11.12
N VAL A 184 -8.71 1.62 -11.22
CA VAL A 184 -9.93 1.82 -10.41
C VAL A 184 -10.12 0.60 -9.51
N TYR A 185 -9.93 0.80 -8.20
CA TYR A 185 -10.11 -0.24 -7.20
C TYR A 185 -11.60 -0.46 -6.91
N PHE A 186 -12.22 -1.43 -7.58
CA PHE A 186 -13.58 -1.89 -7.31
C PHE A 186 -13.63 -3.02 -6.27
N SER A 187 -14.82 -3.32 -5.75
CA SER A 187 -15.00 -4.42 -4.79
C SER A 187 -14.58 -5.76 -5.39
N GLY A 188 -13.63 -6.43 -4.74
CA GLY A 188 -13.07 -7.70 -5.23
C GLY A 188 -11.81 -7.55 -6.09
N PHE A 189 -11.43 -6.35 -6.53
CA PHE A 189 -10.25 -6.11 -7.39
C PHE A 189 -9.00 -6.82 -6.86
N THR A 190 -8.67 -6.63 -5.59
CA THR A 190 -7.47 -7.20 -4.96
C THR A 190 -7.49 -8.72 -4.91
N ARG A 191 -8.65 -9.35 -4.68
CA ARG A 191 -8.81 -10.81 -4.73
C ARG A 191 -8.57 -11.32 -6.15
N SER A 192 -9.25 -10.72 -7.12
CA SER A 192 -9.09 -11.07 -8.54
C SER A 192 -7.67 -10.83 -9.07
N PHE A 193 -6.95 -9.85 -8.52
CA PHE A 193 -5.54 -9.63 -8.83
C PHE A 193 -4.65 -10.75 -8.29
N VAL A 194 -4.83 -11.16 -7.03
CA VAL A 194 -4.10 -12.28 -6.43
C VAL A 194 -4.39 -13.60 -7.15
N GLU A 195 -5.62 -13.78 -7.65
CA GLU A 195 -6.02 -14.93 -8.49
C GLU A 195 -5.44 -14.87 -9.91
N GLY A 196 -4.74 -13.80 -10.30
CA GLY A 196 -4.10 -13.65 -11.61
C GLY A 196 -5.04 -13.20 -12.73
N SER A 197 -6.29 -12.86 -12.43
CA SER A 197 -7.31 -12.48 -13.42
C SER A 197 -7.31 -10.99 -13.78
N GLN A 198 -6.52 -10.16 -13.10
CA GLN A 198 -6.42 -8.71 -13.34
C GLN A 198 -5.08 -8.28 -13.97
N GLY A 199 -4.31 -9.21 -14.55
CA GLY A 199 -2.98 -8.91 -15.11
C GLY A 199 -1.90 -8.76 -14.03
N THR A 200 -0.71 -8.29 -14.43
CA THR A 200 0.46 -8.18 -13.55
C THR A 200 0.67 -6.74 -13.05
N SER A 201 1.44 -6.59 -11.96
CA SER A 201 1.84 -5.28 -11.44
C SER A 201 2.54 -4.44 -12.51
N GLU A 202 3.43 -5.06 -13.29
CA GLU A 202 4.20 -4.38 -14.34
C GLU A 202 3.30 -3.84 -15.46
N GLN A 203 2.30 -4.62 -15.90
CA GLN A 203 1.33 -4.15 -16.89
C GLN A 203 0.54 -2.92 -16.43
N TRP A 204 0.17 -2.87 -15.15
CA TRP A 204 -0.52 -1.72 -14.58
C TRP A 204 0.41 -0.51 -14.39
N LEU A 205 1.63 -0.73 -13.91
CA LEU A 205 2.65 0.31 -13.80
C LEU A 205 2.98 0.92 -15.17
N ASP A 206 3.04 0.11 -16.23
CA ASP A 206 3.24 0.58 -17.60
C ASP A 206 2.04 1.40 -18.09
N LYS A 207 0.81 0.97 -17.84
CA LYS A 207 -0.39 1.79 -18.16
C LYS A 207 -0.38 3.14 -17.46
N ILE A 208 0.01 3.17 -16.18
CA ILE A 208 0.16 4.42 -15.41
C ILE A 208 1.25 5.29 -16.03
N TYR A 209 2.42 4.72 -16.30
CA TYR A 209 3.52 5.43 -16.93
C TYR A 209 3.09 6.04 -18.28
N GLN A 210 2.47 5.27 -19.16
CA GLN A 210 2.02 5.76 -20.46
C GLN A 210 0.98 6.87 -20.36
N ALA A 211 0.06 6.78 -19.38
CA ALA A 211 -0.91 7.84 -19.13
C ALA A 211 -0.22 9.15 -18.68
N VAL A 212 0.74 9.07 -17.76
CA VAL A 212 1.51 10.24 -17.29
C VAL A 212 2.39 10.79 -18.40
N TYR A 213 3.10 9.93 -19.14
CA TYR A 213 3.96 10.32 -20.26
C TYR A 213 3.17 11.06 -21.34
N THR A 214 2.03 10.51 -21.76
CA THR A 214 1.14 11.15 -22.75
C THR A 214 0.62 12.48 -22.24
N LEU A 215 0.20 12.54 -20.97
CA LEU A 215 -0.29 13.76 -20.34
C LEU A 215 0.80 14.84 -20.21
N SER A 216 2.07 14.44 -20.05
CA SER A 216 3.22 15.32 -19.86
C SER A 216 3.70 16.04 -21.13
N GLN A 217 3.21 15.66 -22.30
CA GLN A 217 3.57 16.30 -23.57
C GLN A 217 3.24 17.80 -23.55
N GLY A 218 4.25 18.64 -23.76
CA GLY A 218 4.12 20.11 -23.72
C GLY A 218 3.87 20.69 -22.32
N LYS A 219 4.05 19.90 -21.24
CA LYS A 219 3.88 20.35 -19.85
C LYS A 219 5.23 20.65 -19.19
N LYS A 220 5.24 21.65 -18.32
CA LYS A 220 6.32 21.92 -17.36
C LYS A 220 6.16 21.08 -16.10
N TYR A 221 4.94 21.01 -15.55
CA TYR A 221 4.66 20.30 -14.31
C TYR A 221 3.49 19.34 -14.46
N VAL A 222 3.64 18.12 -13.95
CA VAL A 222 2.54 17.16 -13.83
C VAL A 222 2.36 16.80 -12.36
N ILE A 223 1.16 17.07 -11.83
CA ILE A 223 0.81 16.77 -10.44
C ILE A 223 0.10 15.41 -10.40
N VAL A 224 0.67 14.47 -9.64
CA VAL A 224 0.16 13.10 -9.48
C VAL A 224 -0.45 12.97 -8.09
N ASP A 225 -1.78 12.78 -8.02
CA ASP A 225 -2.53 12.66 -6.76
C ASP A 225 -2.57 11.22 -6.27
N GLY A 226 -1.84 10.95 -5.18
CA GLY A 226 -1.80 9.65 -4.55
C GLY A 226 -3.12 9.26 -3.90
N VAL A 227 -3.33 7.95 -3.74
CA VAL A 227 -4.54 7.40 -3.11
C VAL A 227 -4.24 6.94 -1.68
N GLY A 228 -5.16 7.20 -0.75
CA GLY A 228 -5.06 6.74 0.64
C GLY A 228 -3.72 7.08 1.32
N TYR A 229 -3.02 6.07 1.82
CA TYR A 229 -1.72 6.16 2.47
C TYR A 229 -0.61 5.56 1.59
N PRO A 230 0.70 5.76 1.87
CA PRO A 230 1.77 5.42 0.93
C PRO A 230 1.77 3.99 0.42
N SER A 231 1.35 3.03 1.24
CA SER A 231 1.31 1.61 0.89
C SER A 231 -0.03 1.13 0.30
N VAL A 232 -1.06 1.98 0.14
CA VAL A 232 -2.34 1.58 -0.49
C VAL A 232 -2.10 1.08 -1.90
N GLY A 233 -2.49 -0.15 -2.19
CA GLY A 233 -2.24 -0.81 -3.48
C GLY A 233 -1.02 -1.74 -3.49
N SER A 234 -0.31 -1.87 -2.38
CA SER A 234 0.88 -2.74 -2.26
C SER A 234 0.60 -4.21 -2.56
N ILE A 235 -0.59 -4.72 -2.23
CA ILE A 235 -1.03 -6.08 -2.60
C ILE A 235 -0.99 -6.33 -4.11
N CYS A 236 -1.15 -5.28 -4.91
CA CYS A 236 -1.07 -5.35 -6.36
C CYS A 236 0.29 -4.91 -6.91
N GLY A 237 1.26 -4.52 -6.06
CA GLY A 237 2.48 -3.84 -6.49
C GLY A 237 2.23 -2.45 -7.07
N LEU A 238 1.13 -1.81 -6.68
CA LEU A 238 0.65 -0.52 -7.20
C LEU A 238 0.50 0.52 -6.09
N SER A 239 1.36 0.45 -5.07
CA SER A 239 1.35 1.46 -4.01
C SER A 239 1.82 2.81 -4.54
N ASN A 240 1.52 3.88 -3.80
CA ASN A 240 2.00 5.22 -4.15
C ASN A 240 3.54 5.22 -4.33
N ALA A 241 4.27 4.42 -3.56
CA ALA A 241 5.72 4.26 -3.70
C ALA A 241 6.12 3.50 -4.97
N HIS A 242 5.41 2.43 -5.35
CA HIS A 242 5.68 1.73 -6.63
C HIS A 242 5.40 2.64 -7.84
N ILE A 243 4.30 3.40 -7.78
CA ILE A 243 3.95 4.37 -8.82
C ILE A 243 5.00 5.48 -8.90
N ALA A 244 5.38 6.09 -7.78
CA ALA A 244 6.39 7.15 -7.75
C ALA A 244 7.74 6.66 -8.29
N ASN A 245 8.16 5.44 -7.92
CA ASN A 245 9.38 4.82 -8.43
C ASN A 245 9.31 4.61 -9.95
N LYS A 246 8.22 4.03 -10.47
CA LYS A 246 8.00 3.83 -11.90
C LYS A 246 8.02 5.14 -12.69
N LEU A 247 7.55 6.23 -12.08
CA LEU A 247 7.49 7.55 -12.71
C LEU A 247 8.78 8.37 -12.53
N SER A 248 9.79 7.86 -11.81
CA SER A 248 10.94 8.65 -11.32
C SER A 248 10.52 9.93 -10.58
N SER A 249 9.32 9.93 -10.01
CA SER A 249 8.67 11.10 -9.44
C SER A 249 9.12 11.27 -7.99
N PRO A 250 9.69 12.42 -7.60
CA PRO A 250 9.82 12.75 -6.19
C PRO A 250 8.45 12.92 -5.52
N VAL A 251 8.43 12.75 -4.20
CA VAL A 251 7.19 12.73 -3.41
C VAL A 251 7.13 13.92 -2.45
N LEU A 252 6.03 14.67 -2.50
CA LEU A 252 5.59 15.59 -1.46
C LEU A 252 4.65 14.85 -0.50
N LEU A 253 4.96 14.87 0.80
CA LEU A 253 4.10 14.29 1.82
C LEU A 253 3.13 15.32 2.41
N VAL A 254 1.86 14.92 2.54
CA VAL A 254 0.85 15.65 3.30
C VAL A 254 0.74 15.03 4.68
N GLY A 255 1.29 15.75 5.66
CA GLY A 255 1.32 15.35 7.06
C GLY A 255 0.04 15.71 7.82
N LYS A 256 -0.17 15.00 8.94
CA LYS A 256 -1.27 15.23 9.88
C LYS A 256 -1.03 16.48 10.75
N ARG A 257 -2.10 16.97 11.37
CA ARG A 257 -2.05 17.91 12.50
C ARG A 257 -1.47 17.25 13.76
N GLY A 258 -1.10 18.07 14.74
CA GLY A 258 -0.48 17.59 15.98
C GLY A 258 1.04 17.47 15.85
N VAL A 259 1.76 17.35 16.97
CA VAL A 259 3.23 17.25 16.95
C VAL A 259 3.69 15.81 16.75
N GLY A 260 3.27 14.89 17.64
CA GLY A 260 3.66 13.48 17.57
C GLY A 260 3.17 12.83 16.28
N ASP A 261 1.87 12.94 16.00
CA ASP A 261 1.28 12.41 14.76
C ASP A 261 1.96 12.94 13.50
N ALA A 262 2.30 14.23 13.45
CA ALA A 262 3.01 14.83 12.32
C ALA A 262 4.39 14.19 12.13
N VAL A 263 5.18 14.09 13.20
CA VAL A 263 6.56 13.57 13.16
C VAL A 263 6.57 12.07 12.87
N ASP A 264 5.85 11.28 13.67
CA ASP A 264 5.89 9.82 13.62
C ASP A 264 5.38 9.29 12.29
N SER A 265 4.26 9.85 11.81
CA SER A 265 3.71 9.41 10.53
C SER A 265 4.59 9.83 9.36
N THR A 266 5.17 11.03 9.40
CA THR A 266 6.08 11.50 8.35
C THR A 266 7.31 10.61 8.29
N ASN A 267 7.96 10.31 9.42
CA ASN A 267 9.11 9.40 9.47
C ASN A 267 8.78 8.00 8.94
N ARG A 268 7.63 7.45 9.31
CA ARG A 268 7.17 6.15 8.80
C ARG A 268 6.96 6.17 7.29
N ASN A 269 6.36 7.23 6.78
CA ASN A 269 6.08 7.38 5.35
C ASN A 269 7.37 7.57 4.56
N ILE A 270 8.32 8.37 5.06
CA ILE A 270 9.66 8.52 4.50
C ILE A 270 10.33 7.15 4.36
N ALA A 271 10.40 6.39 5.46
CA ALA A 271 11.05 5.08 5.45
C ALA A 271 10.42 4.13 4.42
N TYR A 272 9.10 4.15 4.25
CA TYR A 272 8.43 3.32 3.24
C TYR A 272 8.79 3.71 1.81
N PHE A 273 8.80 5.01 1.47
CA PHE A 273 9.20 5.48 0.15
C PHE A 273 10.68 5.22 -0.14
N GLU A 274 11.55 5.49 0.82
CA GLU A 274 13.00 5.27 0.70
C GLU A 274 13.33 3.78 0.51
N SER A 275 12.62 2.87 1.19
CA SER A 275 12.80 1.43 1.01
C SER A 275 12.50 0.93 -0.42
N LEU A 276 11.79 1.74 -1.21
CA LEU A 276 11.48 1.48 -2.62
C LEU A 276 12.25 2.43 -3.57
N GLY A 277 13.31 3.07 -3.07
CA GLY A 277 14.17 3.95 -3.86
C GLY A 277 13.49 5.22 -4.35
N VAL A 278 12.48 5.72 -3.63
CA VAL A 278 11.76 6.95 -3.99
C VAL A 278 12.27 8.11 -3.14
N THR A 279 12.64 9.20 -3.81
CA THR A 279 13.02 10.45 -3.14
C THR A 279 11.81 11.12 -2.52
N VAL A 280 11.88 11.43 -1.23
CA VAL A 280 10.90 12.27 -0.54
C VAL A 280 11.44 13.69 -0.43
N LEU A 281 10.73 14.66 -1.00
CA LEU A 281 11.13 16.07 -1.01
C LEU A 281 11.04 16.71 0.36
N GLY A 282 10.04 16.30 1.13
CA GLY A 282 9.59 17.05 2.29
C GLY A 282 8.11 16.88 2.56
N SER A 283 7.61 17.69 3.50
CA SER A 283 6.21 17.67 3.92
C SER A 283 5.55 19.05 3.93
N VAL A 284 4.25 19.06 3.65
CA VAL A 284 3.31 20.11 4.06
C VAL A 284 2.38 19.51 5.10
N PHE A 285 2.16 20.21 6.21
CA PHE A 285 1.22 19.79 7.25
C PHE A 285 -0.10 20.54 7.06
N ASN A 286 -1.21 19.81 7.02
CA ASN A 286 -2.51 20.38 6.63
C ASN A 286 -3.56 20.24 7.75
N ARG A 287 -4.57 21.13 7.72
CA ARG A 287 -5.69 21.19 8.68
C ARG A 287 -5.22 21.45 10.11
N LEU A 288 -4.31 22.42 10.28
CA LEU A 288 -3.82 22.81 11.60
C LEU A 288 -4.84 23.73 12.29
N SER A 289 -5.11 23.48 13.56
CA SER A 289 -5.98 24.36 14.35
C SER A 289 -5.29 25.67 14.68
N ASP A 290 -6.02 26.79 14.69
CA ASP A 290 -5.51 28.08 15.17
C ASP A 290 -5.44 28.13 16.70
N LYS A 291 -6.16 27.25 17.39
CA LYS A 291 -6.33 27.28 18.85
C LYS A 291 -5.96 25.95 19.49
N GLY A 292 -5.64 26.03 20.79
CA GLY A 292 -5.43 24.87 21.64
C GLY A 292 -3.97 24.44 21.80
N TYR A 293 -3.79 23.20 22.25
CA TYR A 293 -2.46 22.64 22.53
C TYR A 293 -1.65 22.44 21.25
N TYR A 294 -2.31 21.98 20.17
CA TYR A 294 -1.73 21.79 18.84
C TYR A 294 -2.06 22.94 17.88
N ALA A 295 -2.02 24.18 18.41
CA ALA A 295 -2.16 25.38 17.58
C ALA A 295 -1.03 25.44 16.54
N ILE A 296 -1.32 26.02 15.38
CA ILE A 296 -0.41 26.08 14.22
C ILE A 296 0.99 26.57 14.58
N ASP A 297 1.13 27.62 15.39
CA ASP A 297 2.45 28.17 15.78
C ASP A 297 3.28 27.19 16.60
N LYS A 298 2.63 26.44 17.50
CA LYS A 298 3.28 25.43 18.34
C LYS A 298 3.72 24.23 17.51
N CYS A 299 2.82 23.75 16.65
CA CYS A 299 3.13 22.67 15.71
C CYS A 299 4.28 23.09 14.78
N LYS A 300 4.19 24.29 14.19
CA LYS A 300 5.20 24.85 13.30
C LYS A 300 6.57 24.87 13.96
N LYS A 301 6.66 25.45 15.17
CA LYS A 301 7.92 25.51 15.91
C LYS A 301 8.49 24.11 16.16
N THR A 302 7.74 23.24 16.81
CA THR A 302 8.27 21.94 17.27
C THR A 302 8.58 20.99 16.12
N VAL A 303 7.68 20.89 15.13
CA VAL A 303 7.86 19.98 13.98
C VAL A 303 9.02 20.45 13.11
N SER A 304 9.15 21.76 12.85
CA SER A 304 10.27 22.28 12.07
C SER A 304 11.60 22.06 12.80
N THR A 305 11.67 22.33 14.11
CA THR A 305 12.88 22.07 14.91
C THR A 305 13.26 20.59 14.89
N PHE A 306 12.29 19.67 14.97
CA PHE A 306 12.56 18.24 14.88
C PHE A 306 13.23 17.88 13.55
N PHE A 307 12.61 18.22 12.42
CA PHE A 307 13.17 17.85 11.10
C PHE A 307 14.51 18.54 10.85
N GLN A 308 14.65 19.82 11.20
CA GLN A 308 15.93 20.52 11.08
C GLN A 308 17.06 19.84 11.89
N LYS A 309 16.75 19.31 13.08
CA LYS A 309 17.76 18.71 13.97
C LYS A 309 18.08 17.25 13.62
N PHE A 310 17.07 16.47 13.24
CA PHE A 310 17.19 15.01 13.16
C PHE A 310 17.08 14.45 11.73
N LYS A 311 16.59 15.23 10.78
CA LYS A 311 16.45 14.89 9.36
C LYS A 311 16.60 16.13 8.47
N PRO A 312 17.77 16.79 8.47
CA PRO A 312 17.99 18.06 7.75
C PRO A 312 17.80 17.95 6.23
N GLU A 313 17.85 16.74 5.67
CA GLU A 313 17.54 16.44 4.28
C GLU A 313 16.04 16.56 3.95
N HIS A 314 15.16 16.44 4.96
CA HIS A 314 13.71 16.51 4.79
C HIS A 314 13.20 17.93 4.97
N SER A 315 12.72 18.54 3.87
CA SER A 315 12.20 19.91 3.92
C SER A 315 10.81 19.98 4.55
N VAL A 316 10.57 21.01 5.37
CA VAL A 316 9.23 21.35 5.85
C VAL A 316 8.75 22.58 5.10
N TYR A 317 7.89 22.37 4.10
CA TYR A 317 7.49 23.43 3.17
C TYR A 317 6.39 24.34 3.72
N GLY A 318 5.57 23.87 4.65
CA GLY A 318 4.48 24.70 5.15
C GLY A 318 3.54 24.02 6.15
N PHE A 319 2.77 24.87 6.82
CA PHE A 319 1.73 24.50 7.78
C PHE A 319 0.46 25.24 7.38
N ILE A 320 -0.52 24.53 6.82
CA ILE A 320 -1.76 25.09 6.32
C ILE A 320 -2.82 25.01 7.42
N PRO A 321 -3.45 26.14 7.80
CA PRO A 321 -4.51 26.14 8.81
C PRO A 321 -5.76 25.42 8.29
N GLU A 322 -6.62 25.02 9.21
CA GLU A 322 -7.92 24.46 8.88
C GLU A 322 -8.84 25.54 8.30
N ALA A 323 -9.15 25.42 7.00
CA ALA A 323 -10.09 26.29 6.33
C ALA A 323 -11.52 25.94 6.76
N LYS A 324 -12.03 26.61 7.79
CA LYS A 324 -13.36 26.36 8.37
C LYS A 324 -14.47 26.58 7.36
N GLU A 325 -14.25 27.46 6.40
CA GLU A 325 -15.13 27.78 5.28
C GLU A 325 -15.27 26.60 4.29
N LEU A 326 -14.33 25.66 4.30
CA LEU A 326 -14.40 24.43 3.50
C LEU A 326 -15.12 23.29 4.23
N ILE A 327 -15.46 23.47 5.51
CA ILE A 327 -16.17 22.49 6.33
C ILE A 327 -17.68 22.70 6.14
N GLY A 328 -18.24 22.11 5.06
CA GLY A 328 -19.67 22.15 4.75
C GLY A 328 -20.38 20.81 4.97
N ALA A 329 -21.26 20.76 5.99
CA ALA A 329 -22.49 19.96 6.17
C ALA A 329 -22.55 18.45 5.76
N ASN A 330 -21.45 17.70 5.75
CA ASN A 330 -21.54 16.22 5.64
C ASN A 330 -20.56 15.42 6.52
N GLU A 331 -19.79 16.08 7.39
CA GLU A 331 -19.01 15.37 8.41
C GLU A 331 -19.87 15.21 9.69
N LYS A 332 -20.82 14.26 9.66
CA LYS A 332 -21.14 13.57 10.92
C LYS A 332 -19.91 12.74 11.30
N PRO A 333 -19.49 12.72 12.58
CA PRO A 333 -18.40 11.85 13.00
C PRO A 333 -18.80 10.39 12.77
N THR A 334 -18.27 9.77 11.74
CA THR A 334 -18.56 8.38 11.39
C THR A 334 -17.84 7.44 12.36
N LYS A 335 -18.62 6.68 13.14
CA LYS A 335 -18.19 5.42 13.75
C LYS A 335 -17.63 4.48 12.67
N PRO A 336 -16.70 3.57 13.00
CA PRO A 336 -16.19 2.60 12.04
C PRO A 336 -17.32 1.63 11.66
N SER A 337 -17.83 1.71 10.43
CA SER A 337 -18.81 0.74 9.93
C SER A 337 -18.08 -0.39 9.20
N SER A 338 -18.04 -1.54 9.87
CA SER A 338 -17.93 -2.86 9.26
C SER A 338 -19.20 -3.16 8.46
N GLU A 339 -19.16 -3.16 7.14
CA GLU A 339 -20.19 -3.82 6.32
C GLU A 339 -19.56 -4.50 5.10
N ASP A 340 -19.45 -5.82 5.22
CA ASP A 340 -19.32 -6.74 4.10
C ASP A 340 -20.52 -6.60 3.16
N ARG A 341 -20.27 -6.40 1.86
CA ARG A 341 -21.28 -6.62 0.83
C ARG A 341 -20.84 -7.73 -0.12
N ALA A 342 -21.72 -8.72 -0.23
CA ALA A 342 -21.64 -9.89 -1.09
C ALA A 342 -21.44 -9.55 -2.59
N PRO A 343 -20.89 -10.49 -3.40
CA PRO A 343 -20.49 -10.22 -4.78
C PRO A 343 -21.70 -10.15 -5.72
N GLY A 344 -22.02 -8.94 -6.17
CA GLY A 344 -23.00 -8.67 -7.22
C GLY A 344 -22.31 -8.42 -8.57
N LYS A 345 -22.72 -9.21 -9.56
CA LYS A 345 -22.35 -9.23 -11.00
C LYS A 345 -21.73 -7.95 -11.56
N ALA A 346 -20.63 -8.14 -12.30
CA ALA A 346 -19.94 -7.13 -13.11
C ALA A 346 -20.96 -6.27 -13.90
N LYS A 347 -21.07 -4.99 -13.51
CA LYS A 347 -21.73 -3.98 -14.32
C LYS A 347 -20.69 -3.33 -15.22
N VAL A 348 -21.01 -3.39 -16.51
CA VAL A 348 -20.42 -2.65 -17.61
C VAL A 348 -20.18 -1.19 -17.22
N ALA A 349 -19.03 -0.66 -17.65
CA ALA A 349 -18.57 0.71 -17.48
C ALA A 349 -19.72 1.74 -17.51
N LEU A 350 -20.03 2.30 -16.34
CA LEU A 350 -20.79 3.54 -16.25
C LEU A 350 -19.88 4.65 -16.74
N LYS A 351 -20.27 5.33 -17.83
CA LYS A 351 -19.65 6.61 -18.20
C LYS A 351 -19.72 7.52 -16.99
N ALA A 352 -18.57 8.00 -16.51
CA ALA A 352 -18.54 9.11 -15.57
C ALA A 352 -19.35 10.25 -16.18
N SER A 353 -20.30 10.82 -15.42
CA SER A 353 -21.05 11.99 -15.87
C SER A 353 -20.09 13.18 -15.95
N ASP A 354 -19.53 13.39 -17.14
CA ASP A 354 -18.52 14.41 -17.43
C ASP A 354 -19.06 15.85 -17.36
N ASP A 355 -20.30 16.09 -16.92
CA ASP A 355 -20.99 17.38 -17.07
C ASP A 355 -21.01 18.29 -15.83
N VAL A 356 -20.44 17.89 -14.69
CA VAL A 356 -20.49 18.74 -13.48
C VAL A 356 -19.52 19.91 -13.63
N LYS A 357 -20.05 21.10 -13.93
CA LYS A 357 -19.31 22.37 -13.92
C LYS A 357 -19.03 22.82 -12.48
N MET A 358 -18.04 23.68 -12.34
CA MET A 358 -17.76 24.38 -11.09
C MET A 358 -18.92 25.36 -10.84
N ASP A 359 -19.53 25.31 -9.66
CA ASP A 359 -20.48 26.34 -9.22
C ASP A 359 -19.76 27.45 -8.42
N ALA A 360 -20.48 28.51 -8.06
CA ALA A 360 -19.89 29.65 -7.34
C ALA A 360 -19.33 29.25 -5.96
N ASP A 361 -19.90 28.22 -5.32
CA ASP A 361 -19.42 27.71 -4.04
C ASP A 361 -18.11 26.92 -4.24
N ASP A 362 -18.03 26.06 -5.25
CA ASP A 362 -16.78 25.39 -5.64
C ASP A 362 -15.68 26.43 -5.96
N GLU A 363 -15.98 27.47 -6.75
CA GLU A 363 -15.03 28.52 -7.10
C GLU A 363 -14.51 29.27 -5.86
N GLY A 364 -15.42 29.63 -4.94
CA GLY A 364 -15.06 30.23 -3.66
C GLY A 364 -14.16 29.32 -2.83
N LYS A 365 -14.52 28.05 -2.71
CA LYS A 365 -13.74 27.03 -1.97
C LYS A 365 -12.34 26.84 -2.55
N ALA A 366 -12.23 26.76 -3.88
CA ALA A 366 -10.94 26.62 -4.54
C ALA A 366 -10.07 27.86 -4.32
N SER A 367 -10.63 29.06 -4.51
CA SER A 367 -9.90 30.32 -4.34
C SER A 367 -9.40 30.49 -2.90
N ILE A 368 -10.25 30.18 -1.90
CA ILE A 368 -9.85 30.21 -0.48
C ILE A 368 -8.68 29.27 -0.23
N PHE A 369 -8.75 28.01 -0.69
CA PHE A 369 -7.70 27.05 -0.41
C PHE A 369 -6.39 27.39 -1.15
N ILE A 370 -6.46 27.87 -2.39
CA ILE A 370 -5.27 28.29 -3.16
C ILE A 370 -4.58 29.45 -2.45
N LYS A 371 -5.34 30.46 -2.00
CA LYS A 371 -4.80 31.57 -1.21
C LYS A 371 -4.13 31.09 0.07
N LEU A 372 -4.81 30.25 0.86
CA LEU A 372 -4.24 29.69 2.09
C LEU A 372 -2.96 28.88 1.81
N PHE A 373 -2.94 28.09 0.74
CA PHE A 373 -1.73 27.36 0.34
C PHE A 373 -0.59 28.31 0.01
N SER A 374 -0.85 29.34 -0.82
CA SER A 374 0.18 30.30 -1.23
C SER A 374 0.73 31.14 -0.07
N GLU A 375 -0.08 31.42 0.96
CA GLU A 375 0.34 32.17 2.15
C GLU A 375 1.16 31.32 3.14
N HIS A 376 0.92 30.00 3.17
CA HIS A 376 1.45 29.11 4.21
C HIS A 376 2.48 28.09 3.72
N VAL A 377 2.72 27.99 2.41
CA VAL A 377 3.66 27.05 1.81
C VAL A 377 4.73 27.78 1.00
N ASP A 378 5.99 27.45 1.26
CA ASP A 378 7.13 27.89 0.45
C ASP A 378 7.15 27.15 -0.89
N LEU A 379 6.33 27.65 -1.83
CA LEU A 379 6.20 27.10 -3.17
C LEU A 379 7.53 27.14 -3.94
N LYS A 380 8.32 28.19 -3.75
CA LYS A 380 9.57 28.39 -4.49
C LYS A 380 10.58 27.30 -4.17
N SER A 381 10.80 27.03 -2.89
CA SER A 381 11.71 25.96 -2.45
C SER A 381 11.17 24.60 -2.86
N LEU A 382 9.85 24.37 -2.72
CA LEU A 382 9.20 23.12 -3.13
C LEU A 382 9.43 22.80 -4.61
N LEU A 383 9.17 23.75 -5.51
CA LEU A 383 9.37 23.53 -6.94
C LEU A 383 10.85 23.38 -7.29
N THR A 384 11.73 24.18 -6.68
CA THR A 384 13.18 24.06 -6.91
C THR A 384 13.69 22.67 -6.53
N HIS A 385 13.31 22.15 -5.36
CA HIS A 385 13.68 20.82 -4.91
C HIS A 385 13.07 19.72 -5.80
N ALA A 386 11.81 19.90 -6.23
CA ALA A 386 11.15 18.98 -7.14
C ALA A 386 11.85 18.88 -8.50
N GLU A 387 12.22 20.02 -9.10
CA GLU A 387 12.93 20.08 -10.38
C GLU A 387 14.31 19.40 -10.28
N ASN A 388 15.09 19.74 -9.25
CA ASN A 388 16.41 19.17 -9.03
C ASN A 388 16.34 17.65 -8.80
N SER A 389 15.41 17.20 -7.96
CA SER A 389 15.26 15.78 -7.66
C SER A 389 14.75 15.00 -8.86
N PHE A 390 13.79 15.53 -9.62
CA PHE A 390 13.27 14.85 -10.80
C PHE A 390 14.32 14.69 -11.90
N GLN A 391 15.11 15.74 -12.17
CA GLN A 391 16.22 15.67 -13.14
C GLN A 391 17.32 14.71 -12.68
N GLY A 392 17.63 14.69 -11.38
CA GLY A 392 18.55 13.72 -10.78
C GLY A 392 18.07 12.28 -10.93
N ASN A 393 16.80 12.02 -10.64
CA ASN A 393 16.18 10.68 -10.72
C ASN A 393 16.07 10.16 -12.17
N ALA A 394 15.78 11.05 -13.12
CA ALA A 394 15.76 10.68 -14.54
C ALA A 394 17.16 10.29 -15.06
N SER A 395 18.21 10.85 -14.47
CA SER A 395 19.61 10.60 -14.87
C SER A 395 20.23 9.37 -14.21
N SER A 396 19.74 8.98 -13.02
CA SER A 396 20.38 7.97 -12.15
C SER A 396 19.72 6.59 -12.16
N ASN A 397 18.62 6.39 -12.89
CA ASN A 397 17.85 5.14 -12.90
C ASN A 397 18.54 4.00 -13.68
N SER A 398 19.67 3.54 -13.14
CA SER A 398 20.22 2.20 -13.34
C SER A 398 20.34 1.53 -11.96
N PHE A 399 19.22 1.18 -11.32
CA PHE A 399 19.27 0.54 -10.00
C PHE A 399 18.64 -0.86 -10.01
N SER A 400 19.34 -1.79 -9.38
CA SER A 400 18.89 -3.16 -9.11
C SER A 400 18.20 -3.19 -7.74
N PRO A 401 17.17 -4.01 -7.53
CA PRO A 401 16.47 -4.05 -6.24
C PRO A 401 17.43 -4.37 -5.09
N PRO A 402 17.25 -3.76 -3.90
CA PRO A 402 18.07 -4.09 -2.75
C PRO A 402 17.91 -5.58 -2.40
N PRO A 403 18.98 -6.27 -1.99
CA PRO A 403 18.88 -7.64 -1.52
C PRO A 403 17.92 -7.72 -0.31
N PRO A 404 17.24 -8.86 -0.11
CA PRO A 404 16.38 -9.05 1.07
C PRO A 404 17.19 -8.78 2.34
N ALA A 405 16.60 -8.00 3.26
CA ALA A 405 17.23 -7.63 4.51
C ALA A 405 17.78 -8.86 5.24
N ALA A 406 19.07 -8.83 5.56
CA ALA A 406 19.68 -9.85 6.41
C ALA A 406 19.00 -9.85 7.78
N PRO A 407 18.79 -11.03 8.40
CA PRO A 407 18.26 -11.09 9.76
C PRO A 407 19.20 -10.34 10.71
N PRO A 408 18.66 -9.64 11.73
CA PRO A 408 19.47 -8.84 12.63
C PRO A 408 20.51 -9.71 13.33
N VAL A 409 21.78 -9.31 13.25
CA VAL A 409 22.86 -9.85 14.07
C VAL A 409 22.56 -9.42 15.50
N VAL A 410 22.24 -10.38 16.36
CA VAL A 410 22.07 -10.16 17.80
C VAL A 410 23.45 -9.86 18.38
N ALA A 411 23.77 -8.58 18.53
CA ALA A 411 24.87 -8.16 19.37
C ALA A 411 24.50 -8.49 20.83
N GLN A 412 25.38 -9.18 21.55
CA GLN A 412 25.22 -9.42 22.98
C GLN A 412 25.17 -8.07 23.69
N ALA A 413 24.08 -7.84 24.44
CA ALA A 413 23.91 -6.64 25.24
C ALA A 413 25.00 -6.57 26.33
N PRO A 414 25.62 -5.40 26.57
CA PRO A 414 26.48 -5.22 27.74
C PRO A 414 25.66 -5.43 29.01
N SER A 415 26.33 -5.93 30.06
CA SER A 415 25.75 -6.21 31.37
C SER A 415 24.99 -4.99 31.90
N ALA A 416 23.69 -5.19 32.18
CA ALA A 416 22.81 -4.15 32.69
C ALA A 416 23.30 -3.62 34.04
N GLU A 417 23.77 -2.38 34.08
CA GLU A 417 23.70 -1.58 35.29
C GLU A 417 22.22 -1.43 35.66
N LYS A 418 21.91 -1.66 36.95
CA LYS A 418 20.56 -1.45 37.49
C LYS A 418 20.25 0.05 37.50
N VAL A 419 19.77 0.56 36.38
CA VAL A 419 19.10 1.86 36.32
C VAL A 419 17.70 1.64 36.89
N THR A 420 17.42 2.18 38.06
CA THR A 420 16.05 2.28 38.57
C THR A 420 15.27 3.24 37.67
N PRO A 421 14.15 2.81 37.04
CA PRO A 421 13.37 3.72 36.21
C PRO A 421 12.80 4.84 37.08
N ASP A 422 12.99 6.10 36.66
CA ASP A 422 12.29 7.23 37.25
C ASP A 422 10.78 6.97 37.22
N SER A 423 10.10 7.26 38.33
CA SER A 423 8.65 7.13 38.37
C SER A 423 8.01 8.10 37.36
N ARG A 424 6.84 7.74 36.81
CA ARG A 424 6.11 8.61 35.87
C ARG A 424 5.91 10.02 36.42
N GLU A 425 5.69 10.14 37.73
CA GLU A 425 5.53 11.41 38.44
C GLU A 425 6.82 12.23 38.47
N GLU A 426 7.98 11.58 38.60
CA GLU A 426 9.31 12.20 38.55
C GLU A 426 9.60 12.76 37.15
N ILE A 427 9.32 11.96 36.12
CA ILE A 427 9.48 12.32 34.71
C ILE A 427 8.56 13.51 34.37
N GLU A 428 7.30 13.46 34.80
CA GLU A 428 6.36 14.56 34.59
C GLU A 428 6.77 15.83 35.35
N ARG A 429 7.37 15.69 36.53
CA ARG A 429 7.87 16.83 37.34
C ARG A 429 9.11 17.47 36.70
N GLN A 430 10.05 16.66 36.22
CA GLN A 430 11.24 17.12 35.48
C GLN A 430 10.85 17.77 34.15
N ALA A 431 9.88 17.19 33.43
CA ALA A 431 9.35 17.77 32.21
C ALA A 431 8.68 19.14 32.49
N LYS A 432 7.86 19.23 33.53
CA LYS A 432 7.21 20.49 33.95
C LYS A 432 8.24 21.54 34.40
N SER A 433 9.28 21.17 35.14
CA SER A 433 10.33 22.10 35.58
C SER A 433 11.19 22.60 34.41
N ALA A 434 11.38 21.78 33.38
CA ALA A 434 11.98 22.17 32.10
C ALA A 434 11.03 23.00 31.19
N GLY A 435 9.84 23.36 31.68
CA GLY A 435 8.86 24.18 30.96
C GLY A 435 7.97 23.41 29.99
N ALA A 436 8.01 22.07 29.97
CA ALA A 436 7.11 21.26 29.15
C ALA A 436 5.71 21.22 29.78
N LYS A 437 4.71 21.73 29.06
CA LYS A 437 3.30 21.69 29.50
C LYS A 437 2.59 20.44 28.95
N GLY A 438 3.01 19.26 29.42
CA GLY A 438 2.30 17.97 29.24
C GLY A 438 2.42 17.32 27.85
N GLY A 439 2.50 16.00 27.81
CA GLY A 439 2.64 15.18 26.60
C GLY A 439 3.23 13.82 26.97
#